data_AF-C9RA87-F1
#
_entry.id   AF-C9RA87-F1
#
_cell.length_a   1.000
_cell.length_b   1.000
_cell.length_c   1.000
_cell.angle_alpha   90.00
_cell.angle_beta   90.00
_cell.angle_gamma   90.00
#
_symmetry.space_group_name_H-M   'P 1'
#
loop_
_entity.id
_entity.type
_entity.pdbx_description
1 polymer ?
#
loop_
_entity_poly.entity_id
_entity_poly.type
_entity_poly.pdbx_seq_one_letter_code
_entity_poly.pdbx_strand_id
1 'polypeptide(L)'
;MPGQSETRHVARRIIEQAVLDALKGDQGALLFLARACDQDGYERYVFEVAGIDPQKVWDWVVKKLSTTPKERPETKLQALRRSYGLTLKELSRRVGISATFLGLLERGEKRASPATRELLAQHFNVPEHELFDPEGYARKGGNE
;
A
#
# COMPACT_ATOMS: atom_id res chain seq x y z
N MET A 1 1.92 -26.41 37.22
CA MET A 1 0.82 -25.78 36.46
C MET A 1 1.23 -24.35 36.20
N PRO A 2 1.33 -23.89 34.93
CA PRO A 2 1.67 -22.50 34.64
C PRO A 2 0.65 -21.56 35.29
N GLY A 3 1.09 -20.38 35.70
CA GLY A 3 0.21 -19.39 36.32
C GLY A 3 -0.80 -18.81 35.31
N GLN A 4 -1.96 -18.31 35.79
CA GLN A 4 -2.95 -17.67 34.90
C GLN A 4 -2.36 -16.50 34.08
N SER A 5 -1.38 -15.77 34.64
CA SER A 5 -0.66 -14.69 33.97
C SER A 5 0.20 -15.18 32.79
N GLU A 6 0.89 -16.30 32.98
CA GLU A 6 1.76 -16.92 31.97
C GLU A 6 0.93 -17.45 30.80
N THR A 7 -0.19 -18.11 31.11
CA THR A 7 -1.11 -18.66 30.10
C THR A 7 -1.73 -17.54 29.23
N ARG A 8 -2.13 -16.44 29.87
CA ARG A 8 -2.61 -15.23 29.16
C ARG A 8 -1.54 -14.63 28.26
N HIS A 9 -0.28 -14.59 28.70
CA HIS A 9 0.82 -14.08 27.89
C HIS A 9 1.04 -14.93 26.64
N VAL A 10 1.07 -16.25 26.77
CA VAL A 10 1.22 -17.17 25.64
C VAL A 10 0.06 -17.01 24.64
N ALA A 11 -1.18 -16.96 25.13
CA ALA A 11 -2.35 -16.76 24.27
C ALA A 11 -2.28 -15.47 23.45
N ARG A 12 -1.83 -14.37 24.05
CA ARG A 12 -1.62 -13.10 23.33
C ARG A 12 -0.57 -13.23 22.23
N ARG A 13 0.55 -13.90 22.51
CA ARG A 13 1.61 -14.12 21.51
C ARG A 13 1.13 -14.94 20.32
N ILE A 14 0.29 -15.95 20.56
CA ILE A 14 -0.33 -16.74 19.48
C ILE A 14 -1.20 -15.85 18.58
N ILE A 15 -2.07 -15.02 19.18
CA ILE A 15 -2.94 -14.10 18.44
C ILE A 15 -2.10 -13.07 17.65
N GLU A 16 -1.10 -12.47 18.29
CA GLU A 16 -0.18 -11.52 17.63
C GLU A 16 0.49 -12.14 16.41
N GLN A 17 1.00 -13.37 16.54
CA GLN A 17 1.66 -14.06 15.44
C GLN A 17 0.68 -14.38 14.31
N ALA A 18 -0.52 -14.88 14.64
CA ALA A 18 -1.57 -15.15 13.67
C ALA A 18 -1.97 -13.88 12.89
N VAL A 19 -2.08 -12.74 13.57
CA VAL A 19 -2.35 -11.45 12.90
C VAL A 19 -1.24 -11.08 11.92
N LEU A 20 0.03 -11.22 12.31
CA LEU A 20 1.15 -10.90 11.43
C LEU A 20 1.19 -11.79 10.19
N ASP A 21 0.91 -13.08 10.34
CA ASP A 21 0.95 -14.02 9.22
C ASP A 21 -0.28 -13.87 8.31
N ALA A 22 -1.45 -13.59 8.88
CA ALA A 22 -2.64 -13.22 8.13
C ALA A 22 -2.40 -11.99 7.23
N LEU A 23 -1.72 -10.96 7.74
CA LEU A 23 -1.37 -9.77 6.97
C LEU A 23 -0.33 -10.03 5.86
N LYS A 24 0.43 -11.13 5.95
CA LYS A 24 1.32 -11.59 4.87
C LYS A 24 0.61 -12.48 3.85
N GLY A 25 -0.68 -12.77 4.05
CA GLY A 25 -1.49 -13.60 3.17
C GLY A 25 -1.58 -15.08 3.56
N ASP A 26 -1.20 -15.45 4.79
CA ASP A 26 -1.37 -16.82 5.27
C ASP A 26 -2.86 -17.15 5.49
N GLN A 27 -3.38 -18.11 4.72
CA GLN A 27 -4.79 -18.51 4.76
C GLN A 27 -5.18 -19.24 6.04
N GLY A 28 -4.26 -20.01 6.64
CA GLY A 28 -4.51 -20.73 7.88
C GLY A 28 -4.66 -19.76 9.05
N ALA A 29 -3.80 -18.75 9.12
CA ALA A 29 -3.87 -17.69 10.10
C ALA A 29 -5.14 -16.84 9.94
N LEU A 30 -5.52 -16.51 8.70
CA LEU A 30 -6.80 -15.83 8.42
C LEU A 30 -8.00 -16.65 8.90
N LEU A 31 -8.00 -17.96 8.61
CA LEU A 31 -9.08 -18.85 9.04
C LEU A 31 -9.14 -18.99 10.56
N PHE A 32 -8.00 -19.04 11.24
CA PHE A 32 -7.92 -19.04 12.71
C PHE A 32 -8.60 -17.80 13.30
N LEU A 33 -8.28 -16.60 12.79
CA LEU A 33 -8.88 -15.35 13.25
C LEU A 33 -10.37 -15.27 12.94
N ALA A 34 -10.79 -15.74 11.76
CA ALA A 34 -12.19 -15.77 11.35
C ALA A 34 -13.01 -16.71 12.25
N ARG A 35 -12.52 -17.93 12.49
CA ARG A 35 -13.21 -18.94 13.31
C ARG A 35 -13.37 -18.51 14.76
N ALA A 36 -12.44 -17.71 15.29
CA ALA A 36 -12.57 -17.16 16.63
C ALA A 36 -13.80 -16.25 16.81
N CYS A 37 -14.39 -15.73 15.73
CA CYS A 37 -15.60 -14.91 15.77
C CYS A 37 -16.88 -15.76 15.78
N ASP A 38 -16.91 -16.86 15.03
CA ASP A 38 -18.14 -17.59 14.71
C ASP A 38 -18.28 -18.95 15.43
N GLN A 39 -17.20 -19.52 15.96
CA GLN A 39 -17.18 -20.90 16.49
C GLN A 39 -16.82 -20.95 17.98
N ASP A 40 -17.49 -21.84 18.72
CA ASP A 40 -17.06 -22.28 20.06
C ASP A 40 -15.95 -23.34 19.94
N GLY A 41 -14.84 -22.94 19.31
CA GLY A 41 -13.64 -23.74 19.07
C GLY A 41 -12.46 -23.37 19.98
N TYR A 42 -11.33 -24.05 19.81
CA TYR A 42 -10.11 -23.71 20.55
C TYR A 42 -9.61 -22.31 20.19
N GLU A 43 -9.91 -21.83 18.98
CA GLU A 43 -9.61 -20.48 18.52
C GLU A 43 -10.23 -19.45 19.46
N ARG A 44 -11.55 -19.54 19.71
CA ARG A 44 -12.24 -18.64 20.64
C ARG A 44 -11.68 -18.72 22.06
N TYR A 45 -11.36 -19.93 22.53
CA TYR A 45 -10.76 -20.11 23.85
C TYR A 45 -9.40 -19.38 24.00
N VAL A 46 -8.56 -19.38 22.95
CA VAL A 46 -7.30 -18.63 22.95
C VAL A 46 -7.56 -17.13 23.15
N PHE A 47 -8.60 -16.57 22.52
CA PHE A 47 -9.00 -15.17 22.69
C PHE A 47 -9.55 -14.87 24.09
N GLU A 48 -10.38 -15.77 24.64
CA GLU A 48 -10.92 -15.65 26.00
C GLU A 48 -9.81 -15.63 27.05
N VAL A 49 -8.84 -16.55 26.95
CA VAL A 49 -7.66 -16.61 27.83
C VAL A 49 -6.80 -15.35 27.70
N ALA A 50 -6.63 -14.84 26.48
CA ALA A 50 -5.92 -13.59 26.22
C ALA A 50 -6.64 -12.35 26.77
N GLY A 51 -7.96 -12.45 27.02
CA GLY A 51 -8.84 -11.35 27.37
C GLY A 51 -9.00 -10.35 26.22
N ILE A 52 -9.03 -10.85 24.98
CA ILE A 52 -9.14 -10.07 23.76
C ILE A 52 -10.44 -10.45 23.05
N ASP A 53 -11.17 -9.44 22.59
CA ASP A 53 -12.37 -9.63 21.78
C ASP A 53 -11.98 -10.02 20.34
N PRO A 54 -12.32 -11.24 19.87
CA PRO A 54 -11.95 -11.72 18.54
C PRO A 54 -12.55 -10.86 17.43
N GLN A 55 -13.78 -10.34 17.62
CA GLN A 55 -14.45 -9.54 16.60
C GLN A 55 -13.68 -8.24 16.33
N LYS A 56 -13.16 -7.57 17.38
CA LYS A 56 -12.36 -6.35 17.21
C LYS A 56 -11.06 -6.60 16.45
N VAL A 57 -10.42 -7.74 16.69
CA VAL A 57 -9.20 -8.12 15.97
C VAL A 57 -9.54 -8.41 14.51
N TRP A 58 -10.60 -9.17 14.26
CA TRP A 58 -11.09 -9.47 12.92
C TRP A 58 -11.41 -8.21 12.12
N ASP A 59 -12.22 -7.31 12.68
CA ASP A 59 -12.57 -6.03 12.04
C ASP A 59 -11.33 -5.21 11.69
N TRP A 60 -10.34 -5.17 12.58
CA TRP A 60 -9.07 -4.49 12.33
C TRP A 60 -8.26 -5.15 11.21
N VAL A 61 -8.17 -6.48 11.19
CA VAL A 61 -7.45 -7.24 10.15
C VAL A 61 -8.15 -7.07 8.80
N VAL A 62 -9.47 -7.25 8.74
CA VAL A 62 -10.26 -7.01 7.52
C VAL A 62 -10.05 -5.58 7.04
N LYS A 63 -10.17 -4.58 7.91
CA LYS A 63 -9.89 -3.18 7.55
C LYS A 63 -8.48 -3.00 6.99
N LYS A 64 -7.46 -3.65 7.55
CA LYS A 64 -6.07 -3.57 7.06
C LYS A 64 -5.85 -4.29 5.73
N LEU A 65 -6.53 -5.40 5.48
CA LEU A 65 -6.46 -6.12 4.21
C LEU A 65 -7.28 -5.42 3.12
N SER A 66 -8.42 -4.83 3.48
CA SER A 66 -9.26 -4.02 2.61
C SER A 66 -8.69 -2.63 2.35
N THR A 67 -7.76 -2.15 3.18
CA THR A 67 -6.94 -1.00 2.81
C THR A 67 -5.98 -1.45 1.72
N THR A 68 -6.40 -1.32 0.46
CA THR A 68 -5.49 -1.23 -0.67
C THR A 68 -4.40 -0.20 -0.33
N PRO A 69 -3.15 -0.36 -0.79
CA PRO A 69 -2.16 0.70 -0.67
C PRO A 69 -2.80 1.96 -1.23
N LYS A 70 -3.11 2.92 -0.33
CA LYS A 70 -3.86 4.16 -0.62
C LYS A 70 -3.64 4.54 -2.08
N GLU A 71 -4.63 4.28 -2.94
CA GLU A 71 -4.50 4.52 -4.37
C GLU A 71 -4.08 5.97 -4.52
N ARG A 72 -2.80 6.18 -4.86
CA ARG A 72 -2.32 7.51 -5.12
C ARG A 72 -2.99 7.88 -6.44
N PRO A 73 -3.71 9.02 -6.51
CA PRO A 73 -4.31 9.43 -7.76
C PRO A 73 -3.20 9.46 -8.81
N GLU A 74 -3.43 8.72 -9.89
CA GLU A 74 -2.47 8.60 -10.99
C GLU A 74 -2.10 10.01 -11.47
N THR A 75 -0.82 10.29 -11.66
CA THR A 75 -0.40 11.60 -12.21
C THR A 75 -0.59 11.62 -13.72
N LYS A 76 -0.82 12.80 -14.31
CA LYS A 76 -0.92 12.95 -15.77
C LYS A 76 0.32 12.40 -16.48
N LEU A 77 1.50 12.56 -15.89
CA LEU A 77 2.75 11.97 -16.37
C LEU A 77 2.71 10.42 -16.38
N GLN A 78 2.22 9.82 -15.30
CA GLN A 78 2.08 8.36 -15.20
C GLN A 78 1.04 7.82 -16.19
N ALA A 79 -0.09 8.51 -16.33
CA ALA A 79 -1.16 8.17 -17.27
C ALA A 79 -0.64 8.20 -18.72
N LEU A 80 0.06 9.27 -19.11
CA LEU A 80 0.67 9.41 -20.44
C LEU A 80 1.73 8.34 -20.69
N ARG A 81 2.62 8.08 -19.73
CA ARG A 81 3.60 7.00 -19.90
C ARG A 81 2.91 5.65 -20.18
N ARG A 82 1.82 5.36 -19.45
CA ARG A 82 1.05 4.12 -19.60
C ARG A 82 0.26 4.07 -20.89
N SER A 83 -0.33 5.17 -21.36
CA SER A 83 -1.04 5.20 -22.64
C SER A 83 -0.11 4.96 -23.83
N TYR A 84 1.16 5.34 -23.71
CA TYR A 84 2.23 5.00 -24.67
C TYR A 84 2.80 3.58 -24.49
N GLY A 85 2.28 2.79 -23.53
CA GLY A 85 2.74 1.43 -23.25
C GLY A 85 4.16 1.35 -22.68
N LEU A 86 4.69 2.43 -22.11
CA LEU A 86 6.08 2.50 -21.66
C LEU A 86 6.22 2.10 -20.20
N THR A 87 7.27 1.33 -19.91
CA THR A 87 7.79 1.16 -18.55
C THR A 87 8.63 2.37 -18.12
N LEU A 88 8.85 2.55 -16.81
CA LEU A 88 9.76 3.58 -16.30
C LEU A 88 11.18 3.44 -16.87
N LYS A 89 11.66 2.21 -17.10
CA LYS A 89 12.98 1.94 -17.69
C LYS A 89 13.05 2.32 -19.16
N GLU A 90 11.97 2.16 -19.92
CA GLU A 90 11.92 2.57 -21.32
C GLU A 90 11.85 4.08 -21.45
N LEU A 91 10.98 4.74 -20.67
CA LEU A 91 10.96 6.20 -20.63
C LEU A 91 12.33 6.75 -20.24
N SER A 92 12.93 6.19 -19.17
CA SER A 92 14.27 6.54 -18.71
C SER A 92 15.32 6.54 -19.82
N ARG A 93 15.33 5.49 -20.65
CA ARG A 93 16.25 5.38 -21.79
C ARG A 93 15.96 6.39 -22.90
N ARG A 94 14.69 6.74 -23.12
CA ARG A 94 14.29 7.68 -24.17
C ARG A 94 14.60 9.13 -23.83
N VAL A 95 14.42 9.53 -22.56
CA VAL A 95 14.63 10.92 -22.12
C VAL A 95 15.93 11.14 -21.36
N GLY A 96 16.73 10.09 -21.11
CA GLY A 96 18.00 10.25 -20.38
C GLY A 96 17.85 10.60 -18.90
N ILE A 97 16.68 10.35 -18.30
CA ILE A 97 16.40 10.58 -16.88
C ILE A 97 16.38 9.23 -16.15
N SER A 98 16.89 9.13 -14.92
CA SER A 98 16.87 7.86 -14.19
C SER A 98 15.45 7.37 -13.89
N ALA A 99 15.21 6.07 -14.07
CA ALA A 99 13.91 5.45 -13.77
C ALA A 99 13.46 5.67 -12.32
N THR A 100 14.40 5.69 -11.37
CA THR A 100 14.12 6.01 -9.96
C THR A 100 13.60 7.44 -9.80
N PHE A 101 14.23 8.41 -10.46
CA PHE A 101 13.77 9.80 -10.40
C PHE A 101 12.42 9.98 -11.08
N LEU A 102 12.19 9.37 -12.25
CA LEU A 102 10.87 9.35 -12.89
C LEU A 102 9.79 8.77 -11.98
N GLY A 103 10.08 7.68 -11.26
CA GLY A 103 9.17 7.14 -10.27
C GLY A 103 8.88 8.10 -9.11
N LEU A 104 9.87 8.85 -8.63
CA LEU A 104 9.69 9.89 -7.61
C LEU A 104 8.80 11.03 -8.13
N LEU A 105 8.98 11.45 -9.39
CA LEU A 105 8.16 12.47 -10.04
C LEU A 105 6.71 12.00 -10.17
N GLU A 106 6.47 10.80 -10.69
CA GLU A 106 5.12 10.24 -10.86
C GLU A 106 4.37 10.06 -9.54
N ARG A 107 5.10 9.87 -8.44
CA ARG A 107 4.55 9.75 -7.09
C ARG A 107 4.34 11.10 -6.40
N GLY A 108 4.76 12.21 -7.01
CA GLY A 108 4.73 13.55 -6.41
C GLY A 108 5.69 13.73 -5.24
N GLU A 109 6.69 12.86 -5.10
CA GLU A 109 7.67 12.88 -4.01
C GLU A 109 8.80 13.88 -4.28
N LYS A 110 8.99 14.29 -5.53
CA LYS A 110 10.05 15.23 -5.93
C LYS A 110 9.57 16.18 -7.02
N ARG A 111 10.14 17.39 -7.02
CA ARG A 111 9.93 18.41 -8.06
C ARG A 111 10.83 18.12 -9.25
N ALA A 112 10.32 18.33 -10.46
CA ALA A 112 11.10 18.34 -11.69
C ALA A 112 11.79 19.69 -11.85
N SER A 113 13.05 19.70 -12.30
CA SER A 113 13.72 20.94 -12.70
C SER A 113 13.11 21.49 -14.00
N PRO A 114 13.27 22.79 -14.32
CA PRO A 114 12.78 23.36 -15.58
C PRO A 114 13.21 22.53 -16.81
N ALA A 115 14.49 22.18 -16.90
CA ALA A 115 15.01 21.34 -18.00
C ALA A 115 14.36 19.93 -18.04
N THR A 116 14.04 19.35 -16.87
CA THR A 116 13.35 18.05 -16.83
C THR A 116 11.91 18.15 -17.30
N ARG A 117 11.21 19.22 -16.91
CA ARG A 117 9.82 19.47 -17.33
C ARG A 117 9.76 19.64 -18.84
N GLU A 118 10.62 20.49 -19.39
CA GLU A 118 10.73 20.74 -20.83
C GLU A 118 11.01 19.44 -21.60
N LEU A 119 11.98 18.64 -21.14
CA LEU A 119 12.34 17.39 -21.79
C LEU A 119 11.20 16.37 -21.83
N LEU A 120 10.45 16.25 -20.73
CA LEU A 120 9.29 15.35 -20.65
C LEU A 120 8.12 15.88 -21.49
N ALA A 121 7.87 17.19 -21.47
CA ALA A 121 6.86 17.85 -22.29
C ALA A 121 7.14 17.66 -23.79
N GLN A 122 8.38 17.85 -24.22
CA GLN A 122 8.83 17.60 -25.60
C GLN A 122 8.69 16.13 -25.98
N HIS A 123 9.07 15.20 -25.09
CA HIS A 123 8.95 13.77 -25.36
C HIS A 123 7.51 13.31 -25.61
N PHE A 124 6.56 13.82 -24.81
CA PHE A 124 5.15 13.48 -24.92
C PHE A 124 4.37 14.41 -25.87
N ASN A 125 5.02 15.43 -26.45
CA ASN A 125 4.42 16.44 -27.31
C ASN A 125 3.19 17.12 -26.67
N VAL A 126 3.32 17.49 -25.39
CA VAL A 126 2.30 18.21 -24.61
C VAL A 126 2.92 19.43 -23.92
N PRO A 127 2.15 20.47 -23.60
CA PRO A 127 2.64 21.61 -22.83
C PRO A 127 3.11 21.22 -21.42
N GLU A 128 4.17 21.86 -20.90
CA GLU A 128 4.70 21.60 -19.55
C GLU A 128 3.62 21.73 -18.45
N HIS A 129 2.73 22.71 -18.59
CA HIS A 129 1.69 23.00 -17.60
C HIS A 129 0.60 21.92 -17.54
N GLU A 130 0.50 21.03 -18.55
CA GLU A 130 -0.38 19.87 -18.49
C GLU A 130 0.22 18.75 -17.63
N LEU A 131 1.55 18.60 -17.65
CA LEU A 131 2.25 17.57 -16.88
C LEU A 131 2.56 18.01 -15.45
N PHE A 132 2.93 19.27 -15.28
CA PHE A 132 3.44 19.81 -14.02
C PHE A 132 2.65 21.04 -13.55
N ASP A 133 2.62 21.24 -12.25
CA ASP A 133 2.15 22.48 -11.64
C ASP A 133 3.26 23.57 -11.66
N PRO A 134 2.95 24.83 -11.32
CA PRO A 134 3.94 25.91 -11.28
C PRO A 134 5.13 25.63 -10.35
N GLU A 135 4.92 24.84 -9.29
CA GLU A 135 5.93 24.45 -8.30
C GLU A 135 6.84 23.31 -8.80
N GLY A 136 6.51 22.68 -9.92
CA GLY A 136 7.26 21.60 -10.56
C GLY A 136 6.87 20.18 -10.13
N TYR A 137 5.75 19.99 -9.44
CA TYR A 137 5.21 18.66 -9.13
C TYR A 137 4.33 18.15 -10.27
N ALA A 138 4.34 16.82 -10.46
CA ALA A 138 3.47 16.19 -11.45
C ALA A 138 2.00 16.37 -11.05
N ARG A 139 1.17 16.85 -11.99
CA ARG A 139 -0.27 17.04 -11.77
C ARG A 139 -0.95 15.70 -11.56
N LYS A 140 -1.88 15.65 -10.61
CA LYS A 140 -2.76 14.50 -10.39
C LYS A 140 -3.84 14.47 -11.48
N GLY A 141 -4.10 13.30 -12.04
CA GLY A 141 -5.19 13.03 -12.97
C GLY A 141 -6.52 13.05 -12.23
N GLY A 142 -7.12 14.23 -12.13
CA GLY A 142 -8.40 14.38 -11.43
C GLY A 142 -8.97 15.79 -11.35
N ASN A 143 -8.46 16.76 -12.11
CA ASN A 143 -9.02 18.11 -12.16
C ASN A 143 -9.15 18.55 -13.63
N GLU A 144 -10.34 18.37 -14.19
CA GLU A 144 -11.05 19.45 -14.86
C GLU A 144 -12.24 19.82 -13.98
#